data_AF-A0A7Y7M8M6-F1
#
_entry.id   AF-A0A7Y7M8M6-F1
#
_cell.length_a   1.000
_cell.length_b   1.000
_cell.length_c   1.000
_cell.angle_alpha   90.00
_cell.angle_beta   90.00
_cell.angle_gamma   90.00
#
_symmetry.space_group_name_H-M   'P 1'
#
loop_
_entity.id
_entity.type
_entity.pdbx_description
1 polymer ?
#
loop_
_entity_poly.entity_id
_entity_poly.type
_entity_poly.pdbx_seq_one_letter_code
_entity_poly.pdbx_strand_id
1 'polypeptide(L)' 'MVALAAVTVLRLVVAGCSGLSPDEAYYWVWSRALAPGYLDHPPMVAVWIRAGCALFGDT' A
#
# COMPACT_ATOMS: atom_id res chain seq x y z
N MET A 1 -20.67 -0.32 15.85
CA MET A 1 -19.24 -0.20 16.24
C MET A 1 -18.52 -1.54 16.24
N VAL A 2 -18.96 -2.55 17.00
CA VAL A 2 -18.27 -3.86 17.08
C VAL A 2 -18.11 -4.54 15.71
N ALA A 3 -19.17 -4.63 14.92
CA ALA A 3 -19.11 -5.24 13.59
C ALA A 3 -18.14 -4.52 12.63
N LEU A 4 -18.11 -3.17 12.67
CA LEU A 4 -17.18 -2.38 11.86
C LEU A 4 -15.73 -2.63 12.27
N ALA A 5 -15.44 -2.63 13.58
CA ALA A 5 -14.12 -2.95 14.08
C ALA A 5 -13.67 -4.37 13.67
N ALA A 6 -14.57 -5.35 13.79
CA ALA A 6 -14.29 -6.73 13.39
C ALA A 6 -13.96 -6.85 11.90
N VAL A 7 -14.74 -6.19 11.02
CA VAL A 7 -14.46 -6.20 9.57
C VAL A 7 -13.15 -5.46 9.26
N THR A 8 -12.85 -4.34 9.92
CA THR A 8 -11.58 -3.64 9.71
C THR A 8 -10.38 -4.51 10.09
N VAL A 9 -10.43 -5.17 11.25
CA VAL A 9 -9.36 -6.10 11.67
C VAL A 9 -9.23 -7.25 10.67
N LEU A 10 -10.34 -7.84 10.23
CA LEU A 10 -10.31 -8.90 9.21
C LEU A 10 -9.63 -8.43 7.91
N ARG A 11 -9.93 -7.21 7.44
CA ARG A 11 -9.30 -6.66 6.21
C ARG A 11 -7.79 -6.47 6.39
N LEU A 12 -7.34 -6.01 7.55
CA LEU A 12 -5.91 -5.86 7.85
C LEU A 12 -5.19 -7.21 7.89
N VAL A 13 -5.82 -8.24 8.49
CA VAL A 13 -5.27 -9.60 8.50
C VAL A 13 -5.14 -10.15 7.08
N VAL A 14 -6.20 -10.02 6.26
CA VAL A 14 -6.15 -10.48 4.87
C VAL A 14 -5.06 -9.74 4.09
N ALA A 15 -4.97 -8.42 4.20
CA ALA A 15 -3.95 -7.62 3.53
C ALA A 15 -2.51 -8.02 3.92
N GLY A 16 -2.28 -8.40 5.18
CA GLY A 16 -0.97 -8.89 5.64
C GLY A 16 -0.61 -10.31 5.19
N CYS A 17 -1.60 -11.14 4.84
CA CYS A 17 -1.38 -12.55 4.50
C CYS A 17 -1.43 -12.85 2.99
N SER A 18 -2.10 -12.02 2.18
CA SER A 18 -2.31 -12.31 0.75
C SER A 18 -1.13 -11.99 -0.15
N GLY A 19 -0.12 -11.26 0.35
CA GLY A 19 0.93 -10.68 -0.48
C GLY A 19 0.40 -9.57 -1.40
N LEU A 20 1.30 -8.99 -2.20
CA LEU A 20 0.96 -7.92 -3.14
C LEU A 20 0.32 -8.50 -4.40
N SER A 21 -0.81 -7.94 -4.79
CA SER A 21 -1.37 -8.13 -6.13
C SER A 21 -0.47 -7.48 -7.20
N PRO A 22 -0.62 -7.85 -8.49
CA PRO A 22 0.21 -7.27 -9.57
C PRO A 22 0.17 -5.73 -9.62
N ASP A 23 -1.00 -5.14 -9.42
CA ASP A 23 -1.17 -3.68 -9.45
C ASP A 23 -0.48 -3.02 -8.24
N GLU A 24 -0.58 -3.63 -7.06
CA GLU A 24 0.10 -3.14 -5.86
C GLU A 24 1.62 -3.28 -5.97
N ALA A 25 2.11 -4.38 -6.56
CA ALA A 25 3.53 -4.57 -6.83
C ALA A 25 4.05 -3.51 -7.82
N TYR A 26 3.26 -3.14 -8.82
CA TYR A 26 3.57 -2.06 -9.74
C TYR A 26 3.69 -0.71 -9.02
N TYR A 27 2.73 -0.36 -8.16
CA TYR A 27 2.81 0.85 -7.34
C TYR A 27 3.92 0.81 -6.27
N TRP A 28 4.29 -0.38 -5.79
CA TRP A 28 5.42 -0.55 -4.90
C TRP A 28 6.73 -0.18 -5.59
N VAL A 29 6.93 -0.57 -6.86
CA VAL A 29 8.10 -0.13 -7.65
C VAL A 29 8.15 1.39 -7.78
N TRP A 30 7.00 2.03 -8.02
CA TRP A 30 6.90 3.50 -8.06
C TRP A 30 7.33 4.16 -6.75
N SER A 31 7.00 3.56 -5.60
CA SER A 31 7.42 4.07 -4.28
C SER A 31 8.94 4.08 -4.08
N ARG A 32 9.67 3.20 -4.79
CA ARG A 32 11.13 3.13 -4.73
C ARG A 32 11.79 4.29 -5.48
N ALA A 33 11.17 4.76 -6.54
CA ALA A 33 11.63 5.92 -7.34
C ALA A 33 10.49 6.94 -7.48
N LEU A 34 10.31 7.75 -6.44
CA LEU A 34 9.25 8.76 -6.41
C LEU A 34 9.44 9.77 -7.55
N ALA A 35 8.38 9.95 -8.32
CA ALA A 35 8.27 10.95 -9.38
C ALA A 35 7.13 11.91 -9.06
N PRO A 36 7.13 13.16 -9.57
CA PRO A 36 6.02 14.10 -9.38
C PRO A 36 4.73 13.68 -10.09
N GLY A 37 4.79 12.69 -11.00
CA GLY A 37 3.64 12.07 -11.66
C GLY A 37 4.05 10.84 -12.47
N TYR A 38 3.12 9.91 -12.64
CA TYR A 38 3.26 8.72 -13.47
C TYR A 38 2.38 8.84 -14.72
N LEU A 39 2.61 8.00 -15.73
CA LEU A 39 1.95 8.10 -17.04
C LEU A 39 0.41 8.19 -16.94
N ASP A 40 -0.15 7.49 -15.97
CA ASP A 40 -1.58 7.26 -15.79
C ASP A 40 -2.10 7.75 -14.42
N HIS A 41 -1.22 8.13 -13.48
CA HIS A 41 -1.61 8.45 -12.10
C HIS A 41 -0.79 9.57 -11.44
N PRO A 42 -1.41 10.35 -10.53
CA PRO A 42 -0.68 11.26 -9.64
C PRO A 42 0.15 10.50 -8.59
N PRO A 43 1.12 11.16 -7.94
CA PRO A 43 2.16 10.46 -7.17
C PRO A 43 1.71 9.94 -5.80
N MET A 44 0.49 10.27 -5.37
CA MET A 44 0.03 10.04 -4.00
C MET A 44 0.09 8.57 -3.58
N VAL A 45 -0.21 7.62 -4.47
CA VAL A 45 -0.12 6.19 -4.14
C VAL A 45 1.31 5.78 -3.78
N ALA A 46 2.29 6.22 -4.57
CA ALA A 46 3.70 5.91 -4.36
C ALA A 46 4.24 6.56 -3.08
N VAL A 47 3.81 7.80 -2.78
CA VAL A 47 4.17 8.52 -1.55
C VAL A 47 3.63 7.80 -0.31
N TRP A 48 2.37 7.35 -0.33
CA TRP A 48 1.79 6.62 0.80
C TRP A 48 2.46 5.27 1.04
N ILE A 49 2.76 4.53 -0.03
CA ILE A 49 3.51 3.26 0.08
C ILE A 49 4.90 3.54 0.67
N ARG A 50 5.62 4.57 0.19
CA ARG A 50 6.94 4.91 0.72
C ARG A 50 6.90 5.30 2.20
N ALA A 51 5.89 6.07 2.62
CA ALA A 51 5.70 6.42 4.02
C ALA A 51 5.41 5.18 4.88
N GLY A 52 4.58 4.25 4.39
CA GLY A 52 4.32 2.97 5.05
C GLY A 52 5.60 2.15 5.23
N CYS A 53 6.38 1.98 4.16
CA CYS A 53 7.67 1.27 4.22
C CYS A 53 8.68 1.96 5.16
N ALA A 54 8.67 3.30 5.24
CA ALA A 54 9.54 4.03 6.17
C ALA A 54 9.17 3.79 7.64
N LEU A 55 7.89 3.48 7.94
CA LEU A 55 7.39 3.22 9.29
C LEU A 55 7.49 1.74 9.69
N PHE A 56 7.25 0.82 8.75
CA PHE A 56 7.08 -0.61 9.02
C PHE A 56 8.11 -1.52 8.34
N GLY A 57 8.99 -0.98 7.49
CA GLY A 57 9.92 -1.75 6.66
C GLY A 57 9.31 -2.23 5.34
N ASP A 58 10.15 -2.83 4.50
CA ASP A 58 9.80 -3.35 3.16
C ASP A 58 10.21 -4.82 2.96
N THR A 59 10.43 -5.56 4.07
CA THR A 59 10.88 -6.97 4.13
C THR A 59 9.81 -7.91 4.65
#